data_AF-A0AAN6SEW0-F1
#
_entry.id   AF-A0AAN6SEW0-F1
#
_cell.length_a   1.000
_cell.length_b   1.000
_cell.length_c   1.000
_cell.angle_alpha   90.00
_cell.angle_beta   90.00
_cell.angle_gamma   90.00
#
_symmetry.space_group_name_H-M   'P 1'
#
loop_
_entity.id
_entity.type
_entity.pdbx_description
1 polymer ?
#
loop_
_entity_poly.entity_id
_entity_poly.type
_entity_poly.pdbx_seq_one_letter_code
_entity_poly.pdbx_strand_id
1 'polypeptide(L)'
;MKFIFGDGRMNAHLRKWSGSKPLYTAAYFSWYAGDELQKSQEGLLRSLIYQIIRQVPQVALRLLPNRSAMLKLFGVRAACDFPPWSYKELRDCMASIKTLTNDFNLAILIDGLDEFDGEHAQLIDLIKDLHRQPRIKVCVSSRPWNAFCDAFSGCPQLRMELLTEKDMEAFVHGKFEANIAFAELRQDQTTIADGLVTDIVRKSEGVFLWVSLVTNSVLDGIANGDTLTDSYRLLDELPSDLSDLYDNLWSRVESEHKGERAQLLCVMDTYSRSKPEAGSLSRLQQSSFWYSRGLPQTLLWFSVFGATSPFSAKTFARRLHSRMKGLVEIKLSGCIAYLHRTVHDWIMGRWEEIQLEGPADFDAHMALVTGLASTVHLANYGSGCCGDPSMWILLAFHHVSRVLEQYRNRSFAELDRLAHDIRDAVSKHASAISGHRRYESCWTSFGRQSCETFGFDTFAAVVGGFGLQYVRAKITAEPVYYTVEGNYKDLIWSIMFGQSRSLNLLSCLFSSLVVSNPTFDAYSDNRLTLAELWMRCALKGTRDRAALVSRLATLYDRVLESSGFN
;
A
#
# COMPACT_ATOMS: atom_id res chain seq x y z
N MET A 1 -3.79 -20.20 -5.52
CA MET A 1 -2.81 -20.98 -6.32
C MET A 1 -1.33 -20.55 -6.15
N LYS A 2 -1.04 -19.31 -5.73
CA LYS A 2 0.34 -18.80 -5.61
C LYS A 2 1.27 -19.60 -4.69
N PHE A 3 0.77 -20.09 -3.55
CA PHE A 3 1.54 -20.92 -2.62
C PHE A 3 2.05 -22.21 -3.28
N ILE A 4 1.16 -22.95 -3.95
CA ILE A 4 1.51 -24.24 -4.56
C ILE A 4 2.54 -24.10 -5.68
N PHE A 5 2.55 -22.97 -6.40
CA PHE A 5 3.53 -22.70 -7.46
C PHE A 5 4.97 -22.67 -6.92
N GLY A 6 5.15 -22.19 -5.69
CA GLY A 6 6.45 -22.15 -5.01
C GLY A 6 6.78 -23.42 -4.21
N ASP A 7 5.85 -24.37 -4.10
CA ASP A 7 6.02 -25.55 -3.25
C ASP A 7 6.89 -26.63 -3.94
N GLY A 8 7.89 -27.14 -3.23
CA GLY A 8 8.79 -28.17 -3.74
C GLY A 8 8.09 -29.47 -4.14
N ARG A 9 6.97 -29.83 -3.47
CA ARG A 9 6.19 -31.04 -3.77
C ARG A 9 5.55 -30.96 -5.15
N MET A 10 5.02 -29.79 -5.53
CA MET A 10 4.47 -29.57 -6.87
C MET A 10 5.53 -29.85 -7.94
N ASN A 11 6.71 -29.25 -7.77
CA ASN A 11 7.82 -29.45 -8.69
C ASN A 11 8.27 -30.92 -8.75
N ALA A 12 8.33 -31.62 -7.60
CA ALA A 12 8.68 -33.04 -7.57
C ALA A 12 7.69 -33.90 -8.38
N HIS A 13 6.38 -33.69 -8.22
CA HIS A 13 5.37 -34.41 -8.98
C HIS A 13 5.41 -34.08 -10.49
N LEU A 14 5.60 -32.81 -10.84
CA LEU A 14 5.74 -32.41 -12.25
C LEU A 14 7.02 -32.97 -12.89
N ARG A 15 8.13 -33.04 -12.15
CA ARG A 15 9.37 -33.66 -12.63
C ARG A 15 9.18 -35.15 -12.90
N LYS A 16 8.46 -35.86 -12.02
CA LYS A 16 8.09 -37.27 -12.26
C LYS A 16 7.28 -37.44 -13.55
N TRP A 17 6.35 -36.53 -13.82
CA TRP A 17 5.61 -36.51 -15.08
C TRP A 17 6.49 -36.15 -16.29
N SER A 18 7.46 -35.26 -16.12
CA SER A 18 8.36 -34.83 -17.19
C SER A 18 9.34 -35.91 -17.65
N GLY A 19 9.64 -36.88 -16.79
CA GLY A 19 10.62 -37.91 -17.07
C GLY A 19 12.00 -37.30 -17.34
N SER A 20 12.62 -37.67 -18.46
CA SER A 20 13.93 -37.16 -18.86
C SER A 20 13.90 -35.79 -19.54
N LYS A 21 12.72 -35.25 -19.87
CA LYS A 21 12.62 -33.97 -20.59
C LYS A 21 12.75 -32.78 -19.65
N PRO A 22 13.33 -31.66 -20.14
CA PRO A 22 13.28 -30.40 -19.42
C PRO A 22 11.82 -30.02 -19.08
N LEU A 23 11.62 -29.54 -17.86
CA LEU A 23 10.34 -29.04 -17.36
C LEU A 23 10.47 -27.55 -17.11
N TYR A 24 9.53 -26.79 -17.65
CA TYR A 24 9.37 -25.37 -17.38
C TYR A 24 7.97 -25.08 -16.82
N THR A 25 7.88 -24.05 -15.99
CA THR A 25 6.62 -23.68 -15.33
C THR A 25 6.32 -22.21 -15.60
N ALA A 26 5.05 -21.89 -15.84
CA ALA A 26 4.59 -20.51 -15.97
C ALA A 26 3.32 -20.34 -15.14
N ALA A 27 3.12 -19.16 -14.58
CA ALA A 27 1.93 -18.87 -13.79
C ALA A 27 1.37 -17.49 -14.06
N TYR A 28 0.06 -17.37 -13.91
CA TYR A 28 -0.65 -16.12 -13.92
C TYR A 28 -1.64 -16.09 -12.76
N PHE A 29 -1.64 -15.00 -12.01
CA PHE A 29 -2.55 -14.80 -10.89
C PHE A 29 -3.37 -13.56 -11.20
N SER A 30 -4.62 -13.76 -11.63
CA SER A 30 -5.49 -12.65 -12.00
C SER A 30 -5.86 -11.81 -10.78
N TRP A 31 -6.11 -10.53 -11.03
CA TRP A 31 -6.58 -9.61 -10.01
C TRP A 31 -7.50 -8.57 -10.64
N TYR A 32 -8.80 -8.64 -10.38
CA TYR A 32 -9.79 -7.71 -10.94
C TYR A 32 -9.55 -6.25 -10.54
N ALA A 33 -9.10 -6.01 -9.30
CA ALA A 33 -8.73 -4.68 -8.82
C ALA A 33 -7.30 -4.26 -9.22
N GLY A 34 -6.63 -5.08 -10.04
CA GLY A 34 -5.36 -4.74 -10.67
C GLY A 34 -5.52 -3.83 -11.87
N ASP A 35 -4.39 -3.44 -12.49
CA ASP A 35 -4.39 -2.64 -13.71
C ASP A 35 -5.13 -3.36 -14.84
N GLU A 36 -5.57 -2.63 -15.88
CA GLU A 36 -6.31 -3.21 -17.01
C GLU A 36 -5.63 -4.44 -17.62
N LEU A 37 -4.29 -4.45 -17.69
CA LEU A 37 -3.54 -5.60 -18.16
C LEU A 37 -3.70 -6.80 -17.22
N GLN A 38 -3.70 -6.61 -15.90
CA GLN A 38 -3.77 -7.69 -14.90
C GLN A 38 -5.11 -8.46 -14.91
N LYS A 39 -6.17 -7.85 -15.44
CA LYS A 39 -7.50 -8.47 -15.62
C LYS A 39 -7.82 -8.85 -17.06
N SER A 40 -6.89 -8.65 -17.99
CA SER A 40 -7.11 -8.92 -19.43
C SER A 40 -6.47 -10.24 -19.88
N GLN A 41 -7.07 -10.85 -20.91
CA GLN A 41 -6.44 -11.98 -21.61
C GLN A 41 -5.09 -11.60 -22.24
N GLU A 42 -4.94 -10.34 -22.63
CA GLU A 42 -3.67 -9.81 -23.13
C GLU A 42 -2.56 -9.88 -22.08
N GLY A 43 -2.83 -9.45 -20.85
CA GLY A 43 -1.86 -9.55 -19.75
C GLY A 43 -1.49 -10.99 -19.41
N LEU A 44 -2.45 -11.91 -19.45
CA LEU A 44 -2.20 -13.35 -19.33
C LEU A 44 -1.22 -13.83 -20.40
N LEU A 45 -1.50 -13.57 -21.68
CA LEU A 45 -0.66 -14.02 -22.79
C LEU A 45 0.74 -13.41 -22.71
N ARG A 46 0.85 -12.09 -22.52
CA ARG A 46 2.13 -11.38 -22.38
C ARG A 46 2.97 -11.98 -21.24
N SER A 47 2.35 -12.24 -20.09
CA SER A 47 3.02 -12.77 -18.90
C SER A 47 3.53 -14.20 -19.10
N LEU A 48 2.70 -15.08 -19.68
CA LEU A 48 3.09 -16.46 -19.97
C LEU A 48 4.22 -16.51 -21.01
N ILE A 49 4.08 -15.76 -22.11
CA ILE A 49 5.12 -15.70 -23.17
C ILE A 49 6.45 -15.21 -22.58
N TYR A 50 6.41 -14.13 -21.80
CA TYR A 50 7.60 -13.60 -21.14
C TYR A 50 8.26 -14.64 -20.22
N GLN A 51 7.50 -15.32 -19.36
CA GLN A 51 8.02 -16.33 -18.44
C GLN A 51 8.66 -17.52 -19.16
N ILE A 52 8.05 -17.95 -20.28
CA ILE A 52 8.57 -19.06 -21.10
C ILE A 52 9.88 -18.64 -21.78
N ILE A 53 9.90 -17.48 -22.44
CA ILE A 53 11.10 -16.97 -23.12
C ILE A 53 12.23 -16.74 -22.12
N ARG A 54 11.93 -16.20 -20.93
CA ARG A 54 12.93 -15.98 -19.89
C ARG A 54 13.61 -17.28 -19.43
N GLN A 55 12.87 -18.38 -19.38
CA GLN A 55 13.41 -19.70 -19.02
C GLN A 55 14.09 -20.41 -20.20
N VAL A 56 13.64 -20.14 -21.42
CA VAL A 56 14.09 -20.84 -22.63
C VAL A 56 14.38 -19.83 -23.76
N PRO A 57 15.40 -18.95 -23.64
CA PRO A 57 15.58 -17.82 -24.56
C PRO A 57 15.63 -18.19 -26.04
N GLN A 58 16.11 -19.40 -26.36
CA GLN A 58 16.16 -19.95 -27.71
C GLN A 58 14.80 -20.11 -28.41
N VAL A 59 13.68 -20.11 -27.67
CA VAL A 59 12.34 -20.19 -28.28
C VAL A 59 11.85 -18.84 -28.78
N ALA A 60 12.46 -17.72 -28.37
CA ALA A 60 12.03 -16.37 -28.75
C ALA A 60 11.93 -16.19 -30.28
N LEU A 61 12.90 -16.73 -31.03
CA LEU A 61 12.91 -16.66 -32.49
C LEU A 61 11.75 -17.42 -33.15
N ARG A 62 11.28 -18.50 -32.51
CA ARG A 62 10.18 -19.34 -33.00
C ARG A 62 8.82 -18.76 -32.60
N LEU A 63 8.72 -18.21 -31.40
CA LEU A 63 7.50 -17.63 -30.85
C LEU A 63 7.20 -16.24 -31.42
N LEU A 64 8.26 -15.45 -31.67
CA LEU A 64 8.15 -14.03 -32.04
C LEU A 64 8.99 -13.72 -33.29
N PRO A 65 8.75 -14.38 -34.43
CA PRO A 65 9.59 -14.22 -35.62
C PRO A 65 9.60 -12.77 -36.14
N ASN A 66 8.44 -12.11 -36.18
CA ASN A 66 8.31 -10.74 -36.67
C ASN A 66 9.03 -9.72 -35.78
N ARG A 67 8.83 -9.79 -34.45
CA ARG A 67 9.55 -8.91 -33.51
C ARG A 67 11.04 -9.18 -33.48
N SER A 68 11.44 -10.44 -33.62
CA SER A 68 12.85 -10.80 -33.74
C SER A 68 13.49 -10.23 -35.01
N ALA A 69 12.75 -10.22 -36.14
CA ALA A 69 13.20 -9.58 -37.37
C ALA A 69 13.34 -8.05 -37.20
N MET A 70 12.34 -7.40 -36.57
CA MET A 70 12.42 -5.97 -36.28
C MET A 70 13.60 -5.61 -35.37
N LEU A 71 13.86 -6.39 -34.31
CA LEU A 71 15.03 -6.19 -33.45
C LEU A 71 16.35 -6.34 -34.21
N LYS A 72 16.43 -7.28 -35.16
CA LYS A 72 17.63 -7.46 -35.99
C LYS A 72 17.83 -6.31 -36.98
N LEU A 73 16.76 -5.76 -37.54
CA LEU A 73 16.82 -4.68 -38.53
C LEU A 73 17.06 -3.31 -37.90
N PHE A 74 16.41 -3.01 -36.77
CA PHE A 74 16.39 -1.68 -36.16
C PHE A 74 17.19 -1.58 -34.86
N GLY A 75 17.67 -2.70 -34.33
CA GLY A 75 18.42 -2.77 -33.08
C GLY A 75 17.54 -2.64 -31.83
N VAL A 76 18.12 -2.95 -30.67
CA VAL A 76 17.40 -2.98 -29.38
C VAL A 76 16.91 -1.59 -28.96
N ARG A 77 17.60 -0.51 -29.36
CA ARG A 77 17.22 0.87 -29.01
C ARG A 77 15.89 1.30 -29.65
N ALA A 78 15.55 0.73 -30.80
CA ALA A 78 14.28 1.01 -31.47
C ALA A 78 13.10 0.21 -30.88
N ALA A 79 13.33 -0.70 -29.91
CA ALA A 79 12.27 -1.52 -29.34
C ALA A 79 11.19 -0.71 -28.61
N CYS A 80 11.55 0.47 -28.08
CA CYS A 80 10.62 1.41 -27.46
C CYS A 80 9.66 2.04 -28.48
N ASP A 81 10.03 2.05 -29.75
CA ASP A 81 9.25 2.64 -30.86
C ASP A 81 8.46 1.57 -31.62
N PHE A 82 8.49 0.31 -31.17
CA PHE A 82 7.76 -0.77 -31.82
C PHE A 82 6.25 -0.63 -31.63
N PRO A 83 5.44 -1.15 -32.56
CA PRO A 83 4.00 -1.21 -32.38
C PRO A 83 3.61 -1.91 -31.07
N PRO A 84 2.55 -1.42 -30.40
CA PRO A 84 2.01 -2.08 -29.23
C PRO A 84 1.64 -3.53 -29.58
N TRP A 85 1.69 -4.42 -28.58
CA TRP A 85 1.28 -5.81 -28.80
C TRP A 85 -0.19 -5.86 -29.17
N SER A 86 -0.51 -6.61 -30.23
CA SER A 86 -1.90 -6.91 -30.56
C SER A 86 -2.31 -8.24 -29.95
N TYR A 87 -3.58 -8.36 -29.58
CA TYR A 87 -4.14 -9.61 -29.07
C TYR A 87 -3.93 -10.78 -30.06
N LYS A 88 -4.11 -10.52 -31.36
CA LYS A 88 -3.87 -11.51 -32.42
C LYS A 88 -2.42 -12.01 -32.43
N GLU A 89 -1.45 -11.10 -32.38
CA GLU A 89 -0.02 -11.45 -32.33
C GLU A 89 0.29 -12.34 -31.11
N LEU A 90 -0.27 -12.02 -29.95
CA LEU A 90 -0.08 -12.80 -28.72
C LEU A 90 -0.74 -14.18 -28.81
N ARG A 91 -1.93 -14.28 -29.41
CA ARG A 91 -2.62 -15.56 -29.66
C ARG A 91 -1.83 -16.44 -30.63
N ASP A 92 -1.32 -15.87 -31.72
CA ASP A 92 -0.51 -16.59 -32.72
C ASP A 92 0.80 -17.10 -32.08
N CYS A 93 1.42 -16.28 -31.22
CA CYS A 93 2.59 -16.67 -30.42
C CYS A 93 2.26 -17.85 -29.49
N MET A 94 1.16 -17.77 -28.73
CA MET A 94 0.73 -18.83 -27.82
C MET A 94 0.39 -20.13 -28.58
N ALA A 95 -0.28 -20.02 -29.73
CA ALA A 95 -0.58 -21.15 -30.60
C ALA A 95 0.70 -21.82 -31.14
N SER A 96 1.79 -21.06 -31.31
CA SER A 96 3.09 -21.57 -31.77
C SER A 96 3.82 -22.40 -30.70
N ILE A 97 3.42 -22.33 -29.42
CA ILE A 97 4.01 -23.16 -28.35
C ILE A 97 3.84 -24.65 -28.63
N LYS A 98 2.78 -25.06 -29.32
CA LYS A 98 2.58 -26.46 -29.74
C LYS A 98 3.75 -27.00 -30.58
N THR A 99 4.47 -26.13 -31.28
CA THR A 99 5.66 -26.53 -32.07
C THR A 99 6.88 -26.82 -31.19
N LEU A 100 6.87 -26.32 -29.95
CA LEU A 100 7.95 -26.47 -28.97
C LEU A 100 7.77 -27.68 -28.07
N THR A 101 6.62 -28.35 -28.12
CA THR A 101 6.32 -29.49 -27.24
C THR A 101 7.27 -30.65 -27.43
N ASN A 102 8.05 -30.69 -28.52
CA ASN A 102 9.09 -31.70 -28.70
C ASN A 102 10.31 -31.49 -27.80
N ASP A 103 10.60 -30.25 -27.43
CA ASP A 103 11.85 -29.83 -26.78
C ASP A 103 11.76 -29.94 -25.25
N PHE A 104 10.57 -29.70 -24.69
CA PHE A 104 10.35 -29.67 -23.24
C PHE A 104 8.88 -29.93 -22.88
N ASN A 105 8.62 -30.15 -21.59
CA ASN A 105 7.29 -30.18 -21.02
C ASN A 105 6.99 -28.86 -20.30
N LEU A 106 5.75 -28.40 -20.39
CA LEU A 106 5.31 -27.12 -19.83
C LEU A 106 4.17 -27.36 -18.82
N ALA A 107 4.25 -26.72 -17.66
CA ALA A 107 3.14 -26.65 -16.73
C ALA A 107 2.71 -25.19 -16.52
N ILE A 108 1.42 -24.92 -16.67
CA ILE A 108 0.82 -23.59 -16.60
C ILE A 108 -0.17 -23.56 -15.44
N LEU A 109 -0.08 -22.54 -14.60
CA LEU A 109 -1.03 -22.28 -13.52
C LEU A 109 -1.76 -20.96 -13.80
N ILE A 110 -3.08 -20.96 -13.76
CA ILE A 110 -3.89 -19.75 -13.94
C ILE A 110 -4.87 -19.66 -12.77
N ASP A 111 -4.66 -18.69 -11.90
CA ASP A 111 -5.53 -18.43 -10.75
C ASP A 111 -6.61 -17.43 -11.15
N GLY A 112 -7.88 -17.74 -10.88
CA GLY A 112 -9.03 -16.83 -11.03
C GLY A 112 -9.47 -16.58 -12.47
N LEU A 113 -10.05 -17.58 -13.15
CA LEU A 113 -10.60 -17.40 -14.51
C LEU A 113 -11.82 -16.49 -14.56
N ASP A 114 -12.61 -16.44 -13.48
CA ASP A 114 -13.80 -15.59 -13.32
C ASP A 114 -13.49 -14.10 -13.14
N GLU A 115 -12.21 -13.77 -12.97
CA GLU A 115 -11.74 -12.40 -12.71
C GLU A 115 -11.27 -11.68 -13.99
N PHE A 116 -11.38 -12.35 -15.13
CA PHE A 116 -10.99 -11.79 -16.42
C PHE A 116 -12.12 -10.96 -17.04
N ASP A 117 -11.78 -9.78 -17.54
CA ASP A 117 -12.71 -8.98 -18.34
C ASP A 117 -12.93 -9.61 -19.73
N GLY A 118 -14.17 -9.50 -20.23
CA GLY A 118 -14.55 -9.90 -21.58
C GLY A 118 -15.24 -11.27 -21.66
N GLU A 119 -15.20 -11.88 -22.85
CA GLU A 119 -15.91 -13.14 -23.12
C GLU A 119 -15.15 -14.37 -22.58
N HIS A 120 -15.68 -14.97 -21.52
CA HIS A 120 -15.15 -16.20 -20.92
C HIS A 120 -15.02 -17.37 -21.91
N ALA A 121 -15.85 -17.43 -22.94
CA ALA A 121 -15.77 -18.46 -23.98
C ALA A 121 -14.39 -18.47 -24.68
N GLN A 122 -13.84 -17.29 -25.00
CA GLN A 122 -12.54 -17.19 -25.67
C GLN A 122 -11.37 -17.63 -24.76
N LEU A 123 -11.49 -17.37 -23.45
CA LEU A 123 -10.55 -17.81 -22.43
C LEU A 123 -10.61 -19.33 -22.24
N ILE A 124 -11.82 -19.89 -22.19
CA ILE A 124 -12.04 -21.34 -22.13
C ILE A 124 -11.43 -22.03 -23.36
N ASP A 125 -11.64 -21.48 -24.55
CA ASP A 125 -11.08 -22.03 -25.80
C ASP A 125 -9.56 -22.00 -25.78
N LEU A 126 -8.95 -20.90 -25.33
CA LEU A 126 -7.50 -20.78 -25.16
C LEU A 126 -6.95 -21.86 -24.22
N ILE A 127 -7.60 -22.08 -23.08
CA ILE A 127 -7.17 -23.09 -22.09
C ILE A 127 -7.31 -24.50 -22.67
N LYS A 128 -8.42 -24.78 -23.38
CA LYS A 128 -8.65 -26.07 -24.06
C LYS A 128 -7.60 -26.31 -25.15
N ASP A 129 -7.24 -25.29 -25.94
CA ASP A 129 -6.20 -25.38 -26.96
C ASP A 129 -4.84 -25.77 -26.38
N LEU A 130 -4.48 -25.18 -25.24
CA LEU A 130 -3.26 -25.53 -24.51
C LEU A 130 -3.32 -26.95 -23.93
N HIS A 131 -4.44 -27.31 -23.31
CA HIS A 131 -4.64 -28.62 -22.69
C HIS A 131 -4.62 -29.78 -23.69
N ARG A 132 -5.04 -29.57 -24.94
CA ARG A 132 -4.99 -30.58 -26.02
C ARG A 132 -3.56 -31.06 -26.31
N GLN A 133 -2.54 -30.31 -25.92
CA GLN A 133 -1.16 -30.70 -26.15
C GLN A 133 -0.68 -31.68 -25.07
N PRO A 134 -0.22 -32.90 -25.41
CA PRO A 134 0.11 -33.94 -24.42
C PRO A 134 1.27 -33.57 -23.48
N ARG A 135 2.07 -32.57 -23.85
CA ARG A 135 3.24 -32.10 -23.08
C ARG A 135 3.00 -30.78 -22.36
N ILE A 136 1.75 -30.31 -22.34
CA ILE A 136 1.33 -29.13 -21.60
C ILE A 136 0.33 -29.58 -20.53
N LYS A 137 0.62 -29.27 -19.27
CA LYS A 137 -0.35 -29.36 -18.18
C LYS A 137 -0.85 -27.97 -17.86
N VAL A 138 -2.16 -27.82 -17.72
CA VAL A 138 -2.78 -26.58 -17.26
C VAL A 138 -3.55 -26.88 -15.99
N CYS A 139 -3.30 -26.10 -14.95
CA CYS A 139 -4.06 -26.10 -13.71
C CYS A 139 -4.69 -24.72 -13.57
N VAL A 140 -6.03 -24.70 -13.45
CA VAL A 140 -6.78 -23.46 -13.37
C VAL A 140 -7.62 -23.43 -12.10
N SER A 141 -7.93 -22.24 -11.61
CA SER A 141 -8.93 -22.03 -10.55
C SER A 141 -9.97 -21.02 -11.02
N SER A 142 -11.20 -21.17 -10.53
CA SER A 142 -12.27 -20.19 -10.72
C SER A 142 -13.32 -20.35 -9.63
N ARG A 143 -14.21 -19.36 -9.50
CA ARG A 143 -15.52 -19.58 -8.89
C ARG A 143 -16.30 -20.66 -9.66
N PRO A 144 -17.26 -21.36 -9.02
CA PRO A 144 -18.03 -22.43 -9.65
C PRO A 144 -19.12 -21.89 -10.59
N TRP A 145 -18.77 -20.98 -11.50
CA TRP A 145 -19.70 -20.50 -12.52
C TRP A 145 -19.96 -21.59 -13.55
N ASN A 146 -21.22 -21.72 -13.98
CA ASN A 146 -21.66 -22.77 -14.90
C ASN A 146 -20.78 -22.87 -16.15
N ALA A 147 -20.38 -21.72 -16.73
CA ALA A 147 -19.50 -21.68 -17.90
C ALA A 147 -18.18 -22.47 -17.72
N PHE A 148 -17.56 -22.39 -16.54
CA PHE A 148 -16.32 -23.12 -16.24
C PHE A 148 -16.59 -24.56 -15.81
N CYS A 149 -17.62 -24.77 -14.99
CA CYS A 149 -18.05 -26.11 -14.56
C CYS A 149 -18.37 -27.00 -15.77
N ASP A 150 -19.18 -26.49 -16.71
CA ASP A 150 -19.56 -27.21 -17.92
C ASP A 150 -18.33 -27.46 -18.81
N ALA A 151 -17.50 -26.43 -19.01
CA ALA A 151 -16.35 -26.49 -19.89
C ALA A 151 -15.26 -27.47 -19.45
N PHE A 152 -15.09 -27.67 -18.14
CA PHE A 152 -14.02 -28.48 -17.54
C PHE A 152 -14.54 -29.69 -16.74
N SER A 153 -15.83 -30.01 -16.83
CA SER A 153 -16.48 -31.14 -16.13
C SER A 153 -15.78 -32.50 -16.31
N GLY A 154 -15.15 -32.74 -17.45
CA GLY A 154 -14.39 -33.96 -17.75
C GLY A 154 -12.96 -33.98 -17.19
N CYS A 155 -12.50 -32.91 -16.55
CA CYS A 155 -11.15 -32.78 -16.02
C CYS A 155 -11.11 -33.13 -14.51
N PRO A 156 -9.94 -33.56 -13.99
CA PRO A 156 -9.74 -33.67 -12.53
C PRO A 156 -9.96 -32.32 -11.84
N GLN A 157 -10.80 -32.31 -10.81
CA GLN A 157 -11.19 -31.10 -10.08
C GLN A 157 -11.05 -31.28 -8.56
N LEU A 158 -10.71 -30.19 -7.88
CA LEU A 158 -10.70 -30.09 -6.42
C LEU A 158 -11.68 -28.98 -6.02
N ARG A 159 -12.63 -29.32 -5.15
CA ARG A 159 -13.57 -28.35 -4.57
C ARG A 159 -13.06 -27.96 -3.19
N MET A 160 -12.48 -26.77 -3.09
CA MET A 160 -11.78 -26.34 -1.88
C MET A 160 -12.72 -26.28 -0.67
N GLU A 161 -13.96 -25.85 -0.88
CA GLU A 161 -14.98 -25.75 0.17
C GLU A 161 -15.29 -27.10 0.84
N LEU A 162 -15.03 -28.22 0.15
CA LEU A 162 -15.24 -29.57 0.68
C LEU A 162 -13.99 -30.16 1.35
N LEU A 163 -12.85 -29.47 1.29
CA LEU A 163 -11.55 -30.00 1.70
C LEU A 163 -10.93 -29.23 2.88
N THR A 164 -11.56 -28.15 3.33
CA THR A 164 -11.01 -27.24 4.35
C THR A 164 -11.58 -27.44 5.75
N GLU A 165 -12.60 -28.28 5.93
CA GLU A 165 -13.33 -28.45 7.20
C GLU A 165 -12.41 -28.76 8.39
N LYS A 166 -11.54 -29.78 8.26
CA LYS A 166 -10.60 -30.15 9.32
C LYS A 166 -9.58 -29.05 9.66
N ASP A 167 -9.15 -28.30 8.65
CA ASP A 167 -8.22 -27.19 8.85
C ASP A 167 -8.90 -26.04 9.59
N MET A 168 -10.20 -25.82 9.33
CA MET A 168 -11.01 -24.85 10.06
C MET A 168 -11.23 -25.28 11.50
N GLU A 169 -11.59 -26.54 11.76
CA GLU A 169 -11.72 -27.08 13.12
C GLU A 169 -10.43 -26.86 13.91
N ALA A 170 -9.29 -27.27 13.34
CA ALA A 170 -7.98 -27.11 13.96
C ALA A 170 -7.65 -25.63 14.24
N PHE A 171 -8.00 -24.72 13.32
CA PHE A 171 -7.82 -23.29 13.50
C PHE A 171 -8.66 -22.73 14.66
N VAL A 172 -9.96 -23.04 14.69
CA VAL A 172 -10.88 -22.56 15.74
C VAL A 172 -10.44 -23.11 17.09
N HIS A 173 -10.18 -24.41 17.18
CA HIS A 173 -9.68 -25.04 18.41
C HIS A 173 -8.40 -24.37 18.90
N GLY A 174 -7.38 -24.21 18.05
CA GLY A 174 -6.12 -23.58 18.44
C GLY A 174 -6.28 -22.12 18.92
N LYS A 175 -7.22 -21.37 18.32
CA LYS A 175 -7.53 -20.00 18.75
C LYS A 175 -8.24 -19.95 20.09
N PHE A 176 -9.21 -20.84 20.28
CA PHE A 176 -10.00 -20.95 21.50
C PHE A 176 -9.14 -21.41 22.68
N GLU A 177 -8.30 -22.42 22.50
CA GLU A 177 -7.41 -22.92 23.56
C GLU A 177 -6.33 -21.90 23.96
N ALA A 178 -5.92 -21.02 23.05
CA ALA A 178 -4.99 -19.95 23.35
C ALA A 178 -5.61 -18.76 24.12
N ASN A 179 -6.94 -18.71 24.26
CA ASN A 179 -7.65 -17.64 24.96
C ASN A 179 -7.95 -18.04 26.42
N ILE A 180 -7.45 -17.25 27.37
CA ILE A 180 -7.58 -17.53 28.81
C ILE A 180 -9.05 -17.55 29.24
N ALA A 181 -9.85 -16.57 28.83
CA ALA A 181 -11.26 -16.47 29.20
C ALA A 181 -12.09 -17.65 28.63
N PHE A 182 -11.78 -18.10 27.41
CA PHE A 182 -12.40 -19.30 26.85
C PHE A 182 -11.99 -20.56 27.60
N ALA A 183 -10.71 -20.69 27.97
CA ALA A 183 -10.23 -21.84 28.75
C ALA A 183 -10.92 -21.95 30.10
N GLU A 184 -11.18 -20.83 30.77
CA GLU A 184 -11.97 -20.76 32.02
C GLU A 184 -13.42 -21.22 31.78
N LEU A 185 -14.11 -20.70 30.77
CA LEU A 185 -15.49 -21.12 30.43
C LEU A 185 -15.59 -22.61 30.08
N ARG A 186 -14.60 -23.16 29.37
CA ARG A 186 -14.58 -24.56 28.95
C ARG A 186 -14.43 -25.53 30.14
N GLN A 187 -13.74 -25.12 31.21
CA GLN A 187 -13.64 -25.94 32.43
C GLN A 187 -15.00 -26.20 33.06
N ASP A 188 -15.88 -25.20 33.03
CA ASP A 188 -17.22 -25.29 33.60
C ASP A 188 -18.23 -25.95 32.65
N GLN A 189 -18.04 -25.82 31.32
CA GLN A 189 -19.04 -26.20 30.31
C GLN A 189 -18.43 -26.87 29.06
N THR A 190 -17.63 -27.92 29.27
CA THR A 190 -16.81 -28.54 28.19
C THR A 190 -17.62 -28.95 26.96
N THR A 191 -18.73 -29.68 27.12
CA THR A 191 -19.54 -30.16 25.97
C THR A 191 -20.12 -29.02 25.15
N ILE A 192 -20.55 -27.93 25.80
CA ILE A 192 -21.16 -26.77 25.14
C ILE A 192 -20.10 -25.98 24.38
N ALA A 193 -18.90 -25.83 24.98
CA ALA A 193 -17.76 -25.15 24.39
C ALA A 193 -17.22 -25.90 23.15
N ASP A 194 -17.16 -27.24 23.20
CA ASP A 194 -16.73 -28.06 22.06
C ASP A 194 -17.78 -28.04 20.92
N GLY A 195 -19.07 -27.98 21.25
CA GLY A 195 -20.14 -27.79 20.26
C GLY A 195 -20.01 -26.49 19.46
N LEU A 196 -19.54 -25.41 20.12
CA LEU A 196 -19.41 -24.10 19.50
C LEU A 196 -18.40 -24.10 18.35
N VAL A 197 -17.33 -24.89 18.47
CA VAL A 197 -16.34 -25.07 17.40
C VAL A 197 -16.99 -25.71 16.18
N THR A 198 -17.75 -26.78 16.39
CA THR A 198 -18.45 -27.51 15.32
C THR A 198 -19.44 -26.60 14.60
N ASP A 199 -20.20 -25.79 15.34
CA ASP A 199 -21.20 -24.90 14.75
C ASP A 199 -20.57 -23.73 13.97
N ILE A 200 -19.44 -23.18 14.43
CA ILE A 200 -18.69 -22.17 13.66
C ILE A 200 -18.24 -22.75 12.32
N VAL A 201 -17.64 -23.96 12.33
CA VAL A 201 -17.15 -24.59 11.10
C VAL A 201 -18.31 -24.90 10.15
N ARG A 202 -19.38 -25.49 10.66
CA ARG A 202 -20.58 -25.83 9.89
C ARG A 202 -21.22 -24.60 9.25
N LYS A 203 -21.37 -23.49 10.00
CA LYS A 203 -22.01 -22.27 9.51
C LYS A 203 -21.17 -21.51 8.48
N SER A 204 -19.87 -21.79 8.41
CA SER A 204 -18.97 -21.13 7.46
C SER A 204 -19.13 -21.58 6.00
N GLU A 205 -19.81 -22.70 5.75
CA GLU A 205 -19.99 -23.29 4.41
C GLU A 205 -18.66 -23.46 3.64
N GLY A 206 -17.56 -23.74 4.36
CA GLY A 206 -16.24 -23.93 3.76
C GLY A 206 -15.49 -22.62 3.47
N VAL A 207 -15.97 -21.47 3.97
CA VAL A 207 -15.31 -20.17 3.79
C VAL A 207 -14.39 -19.84 4.97
N PHE A 208 -13.08 -20.10 4.80
CA PHE A 208 -12.10 -19.95 5.90
C PHE A 208 -12.03 -18.51 6.43
N LEU A 209 -12.24 -17.52 5.55
CA LEU A 209 -12.28 -16.11 5.92
C LEU A 209 -13.41 -15.81 6.91
N TRP A 210 -14.58 -16.43 6.69
CA TRP A 210 -15.72 -16.31 7.57
C TRP A 210 -15.37 -16.88 8.96
N VAL A 211 -14.80 -18.09 9.00
CA VAL A 211 -14.33 -18.72 10.25
C VAL A 211 -13.38 -17.78 11.00
N SER A 212 -12.37 -17.24 10.33
CA SER A 212 -11.41 -16.34 10.98
C SER A 212 -12.04 -15.09 11.59
N LEU A 213 -13.03 -14.49 10.92
CA LEU A 213 -13.71 -13.29 11.41
C LEU A 213 -14.64 -13.62 12.59
N VAL A 214 -15.45 -14.66 12.45
CA VAL A 214 -16.42 -15.07 13.47
C VAL A 214 -15.73 -15.58 14.73
N THR A 215 -14.69 -16.41 14.60
CA THR A 215 -13.87 -16.86 15.74
C THR A 215 -13.30 -15.67 16.52
N ASN A 216 -12.77 -14.65 15.85
CA ASN A 216 -12.27 -13.46 16.53
C ASN A 216 -13.40 -12.67 17.20
N SER A 217 -14.56 -12.51 16.54
CA SER A 217 -15.71 -11.80 17.14
C SER A 217 -16.26 -12.51 18.38
N VAL A 218 -16.30 -13.85 18.37
CA VAL A 218 -16.72 -14.65 19.53
C VAL A 218 -15.70 -14.52 20.66
N LEU A 219 -14.41 -14.61 20.36
CA LEU A 219 -13.35 -14.44 21.37
C LEU A 219 -13.31 -13.03 21.96
N ASP A 220 -13.61 -12.00 21.17
CA ASP A 220 -13.74 -10.62 21.65
C ASP A 220 -14.90 -10.51 22.64
N GLY A 221 -16.05 -11.11 22.36
CA GLY A 221 -17.18 -11.16 23.28
C GLY A 221 -16.84 -11.85 24.59
N ILE A 222 -16.25 -13.04 24.51
CA ILE A 222 -15.83 -13.83 25.68
C ILE A 222 -14.80 -13.07 26.52
N ALA A 223 -13.85 -12.38 25.89
CA ALA A 223 -12.88 -11.55 26.60
C ALA A 223 -13.53 -10.36 27.34
N ASN A 224 -14.72 -9.94 26.92
CA ASN A 224 -15.52 -8.91 27.58
C ASN A 224 -16.56 -9.48 28.57
N GLY A 225 -16.52 -10.79 28.84
CA GLY A 225 -17.39 -11.45 29.82
C GLY A 225 -18.66 -12.07 29.25
N ASP A 226 -18.78 -12.21 27.93
CA ASP A 226 -19.91 -12.92 27.32
C ASP A 226 -19.92 -14.39 27.72
N THR A 227 -21.11 -14.94 27.98
CA THR A 227 -21.28 -16.37 28.26
C THR A 227 -21.25 -17.20 26.97
N LEU A 228 -21.18 -18.53 27.08
CA LEU A 228 -21.35 -19.40 25.92
C LEU A 228 -22.73 -19.21 25.26
N THR A 229 -23.78 -18.94 26.03
CA THR A 229 -25.12 -18.64 25.50
C THR A 229 -25.12 -17.38 24.64
N ASP A 230 -24.42 -16.33 25.07
CA ASP A 230 -24.27 -15.10 24.29
C ASP A 230 -23.45 -15.35 23.03
N SER A 231 -22.44 -16.22 23.10
CA SER A 231 -21.65 -16.65 21.94
C SER A 231 -22.48 -17.39 20.90
N TYR A 232 -23.40 -18.27 21.30
CA TYR A 232 -24.34 -18.94 20.37
C TYR A 232 -25.34 -17.95 19.78
N ARG A 233 -25.88 -17.02 20.58
CA ARG A 233 -26.78 -15.97 20.07
C ARG A 233 -26.09 -15.12 19.01
N LEU A 234 -24.86 -14.70 19.30
CA LEU A 234 -24.01 -14.00 18.35
C LEU A 234 -23.82 -14.84 17.08
N LEU A 235 -23.47 -16.11 17.24
CA LEU A 235 -23.25 -17.01 16.11
C LEU A 235 -24.50 -17.10 15.23
N ASP A 236 -25.69 -17.21 15.82
CA ASP A 236 -26.98 -17.28 15.10
C ASP A 236 -27.31 -15.99 14.33
N GLU A 237 -27.03 -14.83 14.92
CA GLU A 237 -27.26 -13.52 14.30
C GLU A 237 -26.31 -13.20 13.14
N LEU A 238 -25.12 -13.81 13.10
CA LEU A 238 -24.15 -13.55 12.05
C LEU A 238 -24.58 -14.21 10.72
N PRO A 239 -24.57 -13.48 9.60
CA PRO A 239 -24.93 -14.02 8.29
C PRO A 239 -23.83 -14.94 7.75
N SER A 240 -24.19 -15.93 6.92
CA SER A 240 -23.22 -16.81 6.25
C SER A 240 -22.55 -16.15 5.03
N ASP A 241 -23.23 -15.21 4.38
CA ASP A 241 -22.64 -14.41 3.30
C ASP A 241 -21.56 -13.44 3.82
N LEU A 242 -20.46 -13.32 3.07
CA LEU A 242 -19.33 -12.49 3.47
C LEU A 242 -19.64 -10.99 3.42
N SER A 243 -20.41 -10.53 2.44
CA SER A 243 -20.77 -9.11 2.32
C SER A 243 -21.64 -8.68 3.51
N ASP A 244 -22.67 -9.47 3.82
CA ASP A 244 -23.53 -9.21 4.96
C ASP A 244 -22.75 -9.33 6.29
N LEU A 245 -21.77 -10.23 6.36
CA LEU A 245 -20.89 -10.33 7.53
C LEU A 245 -20.05 -9.05 7.69
N TYR A 246 -19.52 -8.52 6.60
CA TYR A 246 -18.78 -7.25 6.63
C TYR A 246 -19.68 -6.10 7.09
N ASP A 247 -20.94 -6.04 6.64
CA ASP A 247 -21.92 -5.05 7.09
C ASP A 247 -22.14 -5.11 8.60
N ASN A 248 -22.32 -6.34 9.11
CA ASN A 248 -22.51 -6.59 10.52
C ASN A 248 -21.28 -6.14 11.32
N LEU A 249 -20.07 -6.54 10.92
CA LEU A 249 -18.83 -6.13 11.59
C LEU A 249 -18.59 -4.62 11.50
N TRP A 250 -18.90 -4.01 10.36
CA TRP A 250 -18.75 -2.57 10.13
C TRP A 250 -19.70 -1.76 11.01
N SER A 251 -20.94 -2.22 11.19
CA SER A 251 -21.93 -1.52 12.01
C SER A 251 -21.60 -1.56 13.52
N ARG A 252 -20.86 -2.57 13.97
CA ARG A 252 -20.42 -2.74 15.38
C ARG A 252 -19.26 -1.84 15.81
N VAL A 253 -18.69 -1.05 14.90
CA VAL A 253 -17.70 -0.05 15.28
C VAL A 253 -18.41 1.08 16.03
N GLU A 254 -17.96 1.37 17.25
CA GLU A 254 -18.46 2.46 18.07
C GLU A 254 -18.46 3.79 17.30
N SER A 255 -19.50 4.60 17.51
CA SER A 255 -19.70 5.85 16.76
C SER A 255 -18.48 6.79 16.81
N GLU A 256 -17.79 6.84 17.95
CA GLU A 256 -16.59 7.64 18.21
C GLU A 256 -15.39 7.21 17.34
N HIS A 257 -15.36 5.95 16.90
CA HIS A 257 -14.28 5.36 16.13
C HIS A 257 -14.51 5.43 14.60
N LYS A 258 -15.71 5.83 14.16
CA LYS A 258 -16.08 5.91 12.73
C LYS A 258 -15.25 6.95 11.96
N GLY A 259 -14.98 8.09 12.57
CA GLY A 259 -14.09 9.10 11.96
C GLY A 259 -12.68 8.57 11.74
N GLU A 260 -12.11 7.91 12.74
CA GLU A 260 -10.74 7.38 12.66
C GLU A 260 -10.61 6.21 11.68
N ARG A 261 -11.61 5.32 11.55
CA ARG A 261 -11.56 4.24 10.54
C ARG A 261 -11.58 4.80 9.12
N ALA A 262 -12.39 5.83 8.86
CA ALA A 262 -12.46 6.48 7.57
C ALA A 262 -11.11 7.12 7.21
N GLN A 263 -10.50 7.81 8.17
CA GLN A 263 -9.15 8.38 8.00
C GLN A 263 -8.10 7.31 7.66
N LEU A 264 -8.08 6.18 8.38
CA LEU A 264 -7.15 5.07 8.10
C LEU A 264 -7.33 4.53 6.68
N LEU A 265 -8.58 4.32 6.25
CA LEU A 265 -8.90 3.83 4.90
C LEU A 265 -8.52 4.84 3.82
N CYS A 266 -8.81 6.13 4.03
CA CYS A 266 -8.41 7.19 3.11
C CYS A 266 -6.88 7.25 2.93
N VAL A 267 -6.10 7.05 4.00
CA VAL A 267 -4.64 6.95 3.92
C VAL A 267 -4.20 5.69 3.15
N MET A 268 -4.86 4.53 3.39
CA MET A 268 -4.59 3.29 2.65
C MET A 268 -4.86 3.41 1.14
N ASP A 269 -5.99 4.01 0.76
CA ASP A 269 -6.38 4.24 -0.63
C ASP A 269 -5.44 5.25 -1.30
N THR A 270 -5.19 6.39 -0.64
CA THR A 270 -4.24 7.40 -1.14
C THR A 270 -2.89 6.76 -1.42
N TYR A 271 -2.35 6.01 -0.46
CA TYR A 271 -1.09 5.29 -0.64
C TYR A 271 -1.13 4.30 -1.82
N SER A 272 -2.25 3.60 -2.01
CA SER A 272 -2.40 2.61 -3.08
C SER A 272 -2.42 3.25 -4.46
N ARG A 273 -3.11 4.39 -4.63
CA ARG A 273 -3.11 5.19 -5.87
C ARG A 273 -1.78 5.90 -6.13
N SER A 274 -1.09 6.24 -5.04
CA SER A 274 0.20 6.92 -5.05
C SER A 274 1.39 6.03 -5.40
N LYS A 275 1.21 4.70 -5.50
CA LYS A 275 2.31 3.74 -5.70
C LYS A 275 3.11 4.07 -6.96
N PRO A 276 4.41 4.36 -6.85
CA PRO A 276 5.21 4.66 -8.02
C PRO A 276 5.46 3.37 -8.81
N GLU A 277 5.16 3.38 -10.11
CA GLU A 277 5.46 2.28 -11.02
C GLU A 277 6.95 1.93 -10.95
N ALA A 278 7.25 0.62 -10.88
CA ALA A 278 8.54 -0.05 -10.76
C ALA A 278 9.06 -0.36 -9.33
N GLY A 279 8.96 -1.64 -8.96
CA GLY A 279 10.14 -2.39 -8.50
C GLY A 279 10.67 -2.16 -7.09
N SER A 280 9.82 -2.17 -6.07
CA SER A 280 10.07 -2.75 -4.73
C SER A 280 8.95 -2.27 -3.82
N LEU A 281 8.13 -3.22 -3.36
CA LEU A 281 7.07 -3.01 -2.39
C LEU A 281 7.68 -2.59 -1.04
N SER A 282 8.14 -1.35 -0.88
CA SER A 282 7.94 -0.75 0.43
C SER A 282 6.43 -0.74 0.61
N ARG A 283 5.96 -1.28 1.73
CA ARG A 283 4.55 -1.37 2.08
C ARG A 283 4.38 -0.45 3.26
N LEU A 284 3.30 0.33 3.27
CA LEU A 284 3.04 1.27 4.36
C LEU A 284 3.02 0.54 5.71
N GLN A 285 4.00 0.85 6.55
CA GLN A 285 4.23 0.20 7.84
C GLN A 285 3.26 0.72 8.90
N GLN A 286 2.95 -0.10 9.89
CA GLN A 286 2.11 0.27 11.03
C GLN A 286 2.60 1.54 11.78
N SER A 287 3.92 1.78 11.79
CA SER A 287 4.50 3.01 12.36
C SER A 287 4.10 4.25 11.57
N SER A 288 3.99 4.17 10.25
CA SER A 288 3.59 5.31 9.42
C SER A 288 2.14 5.71 9.69
N PHE A 289 1.23 4.74 9.80
CA PHE A 289 -0.17 4.98 10.14
C PHE A 289 -0.34 5.58 11.54
N TRP A 290 0.49 5.20 12.50
CA TRP A 290 0.44 5.76 13.85
C TRP A 290 0.56 7.30 13.87
N TYR A 291 1.35 7.85 12.94
CA TYR A 291 1.63 9.29 12.80
C TYR A 291 0.76 9.99 11.73
N SER A 292 -0.11 9.28 11.01
CA SER A 292 -0.96 9.83 9.95
C SER A 292 -2.22 10.55 10.47
N ARG A 293 -2.04 11.63 11.26
CA ARG A 293 -3.15 12.38 11.90
C ARG A 293 -3.51 13.72 11.22
N GLY A 294 -2.89 14.02 10.09
CA GLY A 294 -2.99 15.32 9.39
C GLY A 294 -2.06 16.38 10.01
N LEU A 295 -1.64 17.37 9.22
CA LEU A 295 -0.55 18.29 9.60
C LEU A 295 -0.80 19.04 10.92
N PRO A 296 -1.95 19.72 11.15
CA PRO A 296 -2.16 20.48 12.38
C PRO A 296 -2.15 19.59 13.63
N GLN A 297 -2.81 18.44 13.58
CA GLN A 297 -2.86 17.50 14.69
C GLN A 297 -1.51 16.86 14.96
N THR A 298 -0.74 16.57 13.92
CA THR A 298 0.61 16.03 14.10
C THR A 298 1.55 17.05 14.74
N LEU A 299 1.48 18.32 14.31
CA LEU A 299 2.26 19.40 14.92
C LEU A 299 1.86 19.63 16.39
N LEU A 300 0.55 19.65 16.68
CA LEU A 300 0.03 19.73 18.04
C LEU A 300 0.50 18.55 18.90
N TRP A 301 0.40 17.34 18.38
CA TRP A 301 0.85 16.12 19.06
C TRP A 301 2.34 16.20 19.44
N PHE A 302 3.20 16.60 18.51
CA PHE A 302 4.63 16.76 18.80
C PHE A 302 4.92 17.93 19.75
N SER A 303 4.16 19.03 19.69
CA SER A 303 4.32 20.14 20.62
C SER A 303 3.95 19.78 22.06
N VAL A 304 3.00 18.83 22.25
CA VAL A 304 2.51 18.41 23.57
C VAL A 304 3.31 17.24 24.13
N PHE A 305 3.62 16.23 23.31
CA PHE A 305 4.24 14.97 23.75
C PHE A 305 5.73 14.87 23.46
N GLY A 306 6.31 15.86 22.76
CA GLY A 306 7.70 15.83 22.29
C GLY A 306 7.94 14.78 21.19
N ALA A 307 9.15 14.79 20.62
CA ALA A 307 9.59 13.80 19.63
C ALA A 307 9.77 12.38 20.19
N THR A 308 9.54 12.18 21.50
CA THR A 308 9.90 10.97 22.25
C THR A 308 8.76 9.98 22.45
N SER A 309 7.51 10.25 22.04
CA SER A 309 6.42 9.28 22.18
C SER A 309 6.70 8.04 21.32
N PRO A 310 7.06 6.89 21.93
CA PRO A 310 7.51 5.74 21.18
C PRO A 310 6.31 5.08 20.49
N PHE A 311 6.47 4.75 19.21
CA PHE A 311 5.53 3.90 18.51
C PHE A 311 5.35 2.58 19.27
N SER A 312 4.11 2.25 19.61
CA SER A 312 3.76 0.96 20.21
C SER A 312 2.97 0.11 19.22
N ALA A 313 3.63 -0.91 18.65
CA ALA A 313 2.99 -1.87 17.76
C ALA A 313 1.79 -2.56 18.41
N LYS A 314 1.90 -2.91 19.70
CA LYS A 314 0.80 -3.54 20.46
C LYS A 314 -0.39 -2.60 20.62
N THR A 315 -0.15 -1.33 20.93
CA THR A 315 -1.22 -0.33 21.07
C THR A 315 -1.86 -0.03 19.73
N PHE A 316 -1.05 0.10 18.67
CA PHE A 316 -1.57 0.32 17.32
C PHE A 316 -2.39 -0.87 16.82
N ALA A 317 -1.96 -2.11 17.06
CA ALA A 317 -2.73 -3.30 16.73
C ALA A 317 -4.12 -3.30 17.40
N ARG A 318 -4.19 -2.96 18.70
CA ARG A 318 -5.47 -2.81 19.42
C ARG A 318 -6.34 -1.71 18.82
N ARG A 319 -5.73 -0.56 18.50
CA ARG A 319 -6.43 0.55 17.85
C ARG A 319 -6.99 0.08 16.49
N LEU A 320 -6.17 -0.46 15.61
CA LEU A 320 -6.60 -0.97 14.31
C LEU A 320 -7.75 -1.98 14.46
N HIS A 321 -7.64 -2.95 15.38
CA HIS A 321 -8.69 -3.93 15.64
C HIS A 321 -10.02 -3.29 16.05
N SER A 322 -9.99 -2.33 16.97
CA SER A 322 -11.23 -1.64 17.41
C SER A 322 -11.90 -0.81 16.30
N ARG A 323 -11.14 -0.27 15.34
CA ARG A 323 -11.66 0.55 14.22
C ARG A 323 -12.10 -0.28 13.02
N MET A 324 -11.45 -1.42 12.81
CA MET A 324 -11.61 -2.23 11.60
C MET A 324 -12.24 -3.60 11.84
N LYS A 325 -12.41 -4.04 13.10
CA LYS A 325 -13.03 -5.32 13.50
C LYS A 325 -12.51 -6.53 12.71
N GLY A 326 -11.19 -6.57 12.49
CA GLY A 326 -10.52 -7.64 11.74
C GLY A 326 -10.58 -7.53 10.22
N LEU A 327 -11.30 -6.57 9.63
CA LEU A 327 -11.35 -6.36 8.17
C LEU A 327 -10.00 -5.91 7.58
N VAL A 328 -9.16 -5.30 8.41
CA VAL A 328 -7.79 -4.90 8.06
C VAL A 328 -6.85 -5.45 9.12
N GLU A 329 -5.71 -6.00 8.68
CA GLU A 329 -4.74 -6.65 9.54
C GLU A 329 -3.32 -6.11 9.36
N ILE A 330 -2.48 -6.38 10.35
CA ILE A 330 -1.04 -6.12 10.32
C ILE A 330 -0.36 -7.44 9.94
N LYS A 331 0.23 -7.49 8.75
CA LYS A 331 0.99 -8.65 8.27
C LYS A 331 2.25 -8.85 9.12
N LEU A 332 2.84 -10.05 9.08
CA LEU A 332 4.12 -10.34 9.74
C LEU A 332 5.25 -9.37 9.37
N SER A 333 5.17 -8.77 8.18
CA SER A 333 6.10 -7.73 7.71
C SER A 333 5.89 -6.36 8.38
N GLY A 334 4.95 -6.21 9.31
CA GLY A 334 4.55 -4.94 9.95
C GLY A 334 3.61 -4.07 9.11
N CYS A 335 3.23 -4.53 7.92
CA CYS A 335 2.47 -3.73 6.96
C CYS A 335 0.97 -3.88 7.19
N ILE A 336 0.24 -2.78 7.00
CA ILE A 336 -1.22 -2.82 7.03
C ILE A 336 -1.74 -3.28 5.67
N ALA A 337 -2.68 -4.21 5.67
CA ALA A 337 -3.37 -4.65 4.48
C ALA A 337 -4.78 -5.11 4.82
N TYR A 338 -5.68 -5.07 3.84
CA TYR A 338 -6.97 -5.74 3.96
C TYR A 338 -6.77 -7.22 4.32
N LEU A 339 -7.63 -7.74 5.20
CA LEU A 339 -7.61 -9.13 5.60
C LEU A 339 -7.68 -10.05 4.37
N HIS A 340 -8.59 -9.72 3.47
CA HIS A 340 -8.76 -10.42 2.20
C HIS A 340 -9.20 -9.45 1.10
N ARG A 341 -9.06 -9.90 -0.16
CA ARG A 341 -9.45 -9.11 -1.33
C ARG A 341 -10.93 -8.74 -1.35
N THR A 342 -11.81 -9.67 -0.96
CA THR A 342 -13.26 -9.42 -0.89
C THR A 342 -13.61 -8.26 0.07
N VAL A 343 -12.81 -8.06 1.11
CA VAL A 343 -12.96 -6.92 2.02
C VAL A 343 -12.59 -5.60 1.34
N HIS A 344 -11.51 -5.58 0.56
CA HIS A 344 -11.15 -4.41 -0.24
C HIS A 344 -12.27 -4.06 -1.22
N ASP A 345 -12.76 -5.06 -1.97
CA ASP A 345 -13.79 -4.85 -2.99
C ASP A 345 -15.10 -4.34 -2.36
N TRP A 346 -15.48 -4.87 -1.20
CA TRP A 346 -16.62 -4.39 -0.42
C TRP A 346 -16.43 -2.95 0.11
N ILE A 347 -15.24 -2.60 0.63
CA ILE A 347 -14.92 -1.23 1.07
C ILE A 347 -15.02 -0.25 -0.10
N MET A 348 -14.48 -0.62 -1.26
CA MET A 348 -14.50 0.25 -2.44
C MET A 348 -15.91 0.44 -3.01
N GLY A 349 -16.78 -0.57 -2.89
CA GLY A 349 -18.21 -0.44 -3.24
C GLY A 349 -18.98 0.57 -2.39
N ARG A 350 -18.43 0.99 -1.23
CA ARG A 350 -19.05 1.92 -0.27
C ARG A 350 -18.19 3.15 0.00
N TRP A 351 -17.28 3.45 -0.91
CA TRP A 351 -16.27 4.48 -0.68
C TRP A 351 -16.85 5.84 -0.31
N GLU A 352 -17.94 6.25 -0.97
CA GLU A 352 -18.63 7.51 -0.70
C GLU A 352 -19.18 7.58 0.73
N GLU A 353 -19.82 6.50 1.21
CA GLU A 353 -20.33 6.41 2.58
C GLU A 353 -19.19 6.49 3.60
N ILE A 354 -18.08 5.80 3.35
CA ILE A 354 -16.91 5.79 4.21
C ILE A 354 -16.29 7.19 4.30
N GLN A 355 -16.21 7.92 3.19
CA GLN A 355 -15.69 9.28 3.18
C GLN A 355 -16.54 10.23 4.02
N LEU A 356 -17.86 10.04 4.06
CA LEU A 356 -18.79 10.84 4.87
C LEU A 356 -18.66 10.60 6.38
N GLU A 357 -18.10 9.46 6.81
CA GLU A 357 -17.85 9.18 8.22
C GLU A 357 -16.62 9.91 8.78
N GLY A 358 -15.70 10.29 7.90
CA GLY A 358 -14.48 11.03 8.26
C GLY A 358 -14.73 12.52 8.45
N PRO A 359 -13.79 13.26 9.08
CA PRO A 359 -13.85 14.71 9.11
C PRO A 359 -13.82 15.30 7.69
N ALA A 360 -14.71 16.25 7.41
CA ALA A 360 -14.84 16.86 6.08
C ALA A 360 -13.56 17.58 5.61
N ASP A 361 -12.70 17.99 6.54
CA ASP A 361 -11.42 18.66 6.29
C ASP A 361 -10.21 17.71 6.32
N PHE A 362 -10.44 16.39 6.40
CA PHE A 362 -9.35 15.42 6.49
C PHE A 362 -8.57 15.32 5.17
N ASP A 363 -7.28 15.65 5.23
CA ASP A 363 -6.36 15.57 4.10
C ASP A 363 -5.51 14.29 4.17
N ALA A 364 -5.97 13.26 3.45
CA ALA A 364 -5.34 11.94 3.44
C ALA A 364 -3.91 11.93 2.84
N HIS A 365 -3.65 12.78 1.84
CA HIS A 365 -2.32 12.90 1.24
C HIS A 365 -1.34 13.56 2.21
N MET A 366 -1.77 14.62 2.91
CA MET A 366 -0.94 15.24 3.94
C MET A 366 -0.70 14.29 5.11
N ALA A 367 -1.71 13.54 5.54
CA ALA A 367 -1.59 12.52 6.59
C ALA A 367 -0.60 11.41 6.19
N LEU A 368 -0.59 11.00 4.92
CA LEU A 368 0.37 10.04 4.39
C LEU A 368 1.81 10.58 4.40
N VAL A 369 2.03 11.78 3.85
CA VAL A 369 3.36 12.43 3.83
C VAL A 369 3.91 12.59 5.24
N THR A 370 3.04 13.03 6.16
CA THR A 370 3.37 13.22 7.56
C THR A 370 3.74 11.91 8.24
N GLY A 371 2.94 10.86 8.06
CA GLY A 371 3.22 9.54 8.65
C GLY A 371 4.54 8.93 8.17
N LEU A 372 4.83 9.05 6.88
CA LEU A 372 6.08 8.59 6.28
C LEU A 372 7.28 9.42 6.76
N ALA A 373 7.18 10.75 6.76
CA ALA A 373 8.24 11.64 7.24
C ALA A 373 8.58 11.37 8.71
N SER A 374 7.58 11.18 9.57
CA SER A 374 7.78 10.83 10.98
C SER A 374 8.44 9.46 11.17
N THR A 375 8.12 8.49 10.32
CA THR A 375 8.76 7.16 10.36
C THR A 375 10.24 7.24 9.98
N VAL A 376 10.56 7.97 8.92
CA VAL A 376 11.95 8.23 8.50
C VAL A 376 12.72 8.96 9.61
N HIS A 377 12.10 9.92 10.28
CA HIS A 377 12.71 10.60 11.42
C HIS A 377 13.11 9.62 12.55
N LEU A 378 12.17 8.76 12.97
CA LEU A 378 12.38 7.84 14.10
C LEU A 378 13.42 6.76 13.81
N ALA A 379 13.48 6.26 12.57
CA ALA A 379 14.53 5.34 12.15
C ALA A 379 15.95 5.93 12.33
N ASN A 380 16.06 7.26 12.34
CA ASN A 380 17.31 7.99 12.41
C ASN A 380 17.58 8.63 13.78
N TYR A 381 16.74 8.39 14.80
CA TYR A 381 16.77 9.04 16.11
C TYR A 381 18.06 8.80 16.95
N GLY A 382 19.00 7.98 16.47
CA GLY A 382 20.31 7.74 17.10
C GLY A 382 21.53 8.31 16.36
N SER A 383 21.34 8.97 15.20
CA SER A 383 22.43 9.34 14.28
C SER A 383 23.03 10.73 14.48
N GLY A 384 22.61 11.47 15.52
CA GLY A 384 23.03 12.86 15.76
C GLY A 384 22.34 13.91 14.88
N CYS A 385 21.47 13.50 13.95
CA CYS A 385 20.67 14.35 13.05
C CYS A 385 19.27 14.70 13.61
N CYS A 386 19.08 14.79 14.92
CA CYS A 386 17.75 14.84 15.55
C CYS A 386 17.18 16.27 15.72
N GLY A 387 16.22 16.63 14.86
CA GLY A 387 15.26 17.73 15.05
C GLY A 387 13.82 17.23 14.97
N ASP A 388 12.84 17.99 15.46
CA ASP A 388 11.40 17.64 15.48
C ASP A 388 10.90 17.02 14.15
N PRO A 389 10.10 15.92 14.15
CA PRO A 389 9.44 15.39 12.96
C PRO A 389 8.75 16.44 12.07
N SER A 390 8.25 17.54 12.64
CA SER A 390 7.71 18.69 11.91
C SER A 390 8.72 19.29 10.92
N MET A 391 10.00 19.30 11.28
CA MET A 391 11.09 19.76 10.44
C MET A 391 11.29 18.88 9.22
N TRP A 392 11.13 17.56 9.36
CA TRP A 392 11.25 16.63 8.23
C TRP A 392 10.12 16.83 7.22
N ILE A 393 8.91 17.14 7.69
CA ILE A 393 7.78 17.48 6.82
C ILE A 393 8.06 18.78 6.06
N LEU A 394 8.48 19.84 6.77
CA LEU A 394 8.82 21.13 6.16
C LEU A 394 9.99 21.02 5.18
N LEU A 395 11.01 20.24 5.53
CA LEU A 395 12.15 19.97 4.66
C LEU A 395 11.71 19.22 3.40
N ALA A 396 10.77 18.27 3.53
CA ALA A 396 10.28 17.53 2.38
C ALA A 396 9.63 18.48 1.38
N PHE A 397 8.73 19.34 1.88
CA PHE A 397 8.05 20.35 1.06
C PHE A 397 8.98 21.46 0.54
N HIS A 398 10.03 21.81 1.28
CA HIS A 398 11.09 22.70 0.78
C HIS A 398 11.76 22.10 -0.46
N HIS A 399 12.12 20.81 -0.43
CA HIS A 399 12.71 20.16 -1.60
C HIS A 399 11.73 20.03 -2.76
N VAL A 400 10.46 19.73 -2.49
CA VAL A 400 9.40 19.77 -3.52
C VAL A 400 9.36 21.14 -4.20
N SER A 401 9.44 22.24 -3.44
CA SER A 401 9.45 23.60 -4.01
C SER A 401 10.66 23.85 -4.94
N ARG A 402 11.85 23.37 -4.57
CA ARG A 402 13.07 23.52 -5.38
C ARG A 402 13.01 22.71 -6.67
N VAL A 403 12.41 21.54 -6.61
CA VAL A 403 12.19 20.71 -7.79
C VAL A 403 11.26 21.46 -8.75
N LEU A 404 10.11 21.95 -8.28
CA LEU A 404 9.19 22.71 -9.12
C LEU A 404 9.85 23.97 -9.72
N GLU A 405 10.73 24.64 -8.96
CA GLU A 405 11.51 25.80 -9.43
C GLU A 405 12.44 25.49 -10.61
N GLN A 406 13.01 24.29 -10.70
CA GLN A 406 13.84 23.88 -11.84
C GLN A 406 13.03 23.74 -13.15
N TYR A 407 11.71 23.61 -13.05
CA TYR A 407 10.82 23.42 -14.20
C TYR A 407 9.95 24.65 -14.50
N ARG A 408 10.38 25.83 -14.02
CA ARG A 408 9.70 27.13 -14.13
C ARG A 408 9.13 27.50 -15.51
N ASN A 409 9.70 26.96 -16.58
CA ASN A 409 9.35 27.32 -17.96
C ASN A 409 8.54 26.23 -18.69
N ARG A 410 8.08 25.19 -17.99
CA ARG A 410 7.25 24.11 -18.56
C ARG A 410 5.79 24.28 -18.13
N SER A 411 4.85 23.84 -18.98
CA SER A 411 3.42 24.01 -18.67
C SER A 411 3.00 23.04 -17.56
N PHE A 412 2.04 23.43 -16.72
CA PHE A 412 1.47 22.54 -15.70
C PHE A 412 0.85 21.26 -16.32
N ALA A 413 0.44 21.28 -17.59
CA ALA A 413 -0.03 20.11 -18.33
C ALA A 413 1.07 19.07 -18.63
N GLU A 414 2.35 19.41 -18.45
CA GLU A 414 3.49 18.47 -18.58
C GLU A 414 3.86 17.76 -17.26
N LEU A 415 3.07 17.97 -16.19
CA LEU A 415 3.26 17.33 -14.87
C LEU A 415 3.33 15.79 -14.91
N ASP A 416 2.70 15.15 -15.91
CA ASP A 416 2.72 13.70 -16.07
C ASP A 416 4.09 13.15 -16.45
N ARG A 417 4.84 13.85 -17.31
CA ARG A 417 6.25 13.51 -17.60
C ARG A 417 7.15 13.96 -16.45
N LEU A 418 6.76 15.05 -15.80
CA LEU A 418 7.49 15.65 -14.68
C LEU A 418 7.60 14.71 -13.48
N ALA A 419 6.57 13.95 -13.10
CA ALA A 419 6.65 13.02 -11.98
C ALA A 419 7.72 11.91 -12.19
N HIS A 420 7.93 11.49 -13.43
CA HIS A 420 8.98 10.53 -13.82
C HIS A 420 10.36 11.18 -13.86
N ASP A 421 10.50 12.34 -14.52
CA ASP A 421 11.74 13.12 -14.61
C ASP A 421 12.21 13.63 -13.23
N ILE A 422 11.28 13.92 -12.32
CA ILE A 422 11.54 14.37 -10.96
C ILE A 422 12.07 13.23 -10.10
N ARG A 423 11.54 12.01 -10.22
CA ARG A 423 12.09 10.86 -9.48
C ARG A 423 13.57 10.70 -9.82
N ASP A 424 13.90 10.83 -11.10
CA ASP A 424 15.26 10.78 -11.62
C ASP A 424 16.11 11.99 -11.19
N ALA A 425 15.53 13.20 -11.14
CA ALA A 425 16.18 14.42 -10.67
C ALA A 425 16.43 14.45 -9.16
N VAL A 426 15.51 13.94 -8.34
CA VAL A 426 15.63 13.80 -6.88
C VAL A 426 16.72 12.78 -6.56
N SER A 427 16.79 11.66 -7.30
CA SER A 427 17.89 10.71 -7.20
C SER A 427 19.24 11.34 -7.57
N LYS A 428 19.31 12.16 -8.64
CA LYS A 428 20.53 12.89 -9.05
C LYS A 428 20.93 14.00 -8.09
N HIS A 429 19.97 14.70 -7.47
CA HIS A 429 20.24 15.77 -6.52
C HIS A 429 20.70 15.22 -5.15
N ALA A 430 20.15 14.09 -4.72
CA ALA A 430 20.64 13.36 -3.54
C ALA A 430 22.12 12.98 -3.69
N SER A 431 22.56 12.60 -4.90
CA SER A 431 23.97 12.34 -5.21
C SER A 431 24.86 13.59 -5.32
N ALA A 432 24.32 14.81 -5.42
CA ALA A 432 25.11 16.04 -5.53
C ALA A 432 25.46 16.68 -4.17
N ILE A 433 24.70 16.35 -3.11
CA ILE A 433 24.91 16.86 -1.74
C ILE A 433 26.05 16.10 -1.02
N SER A 434 26.56 15.02 -1.61
CA SER A 434 27.60 14.10 -1.09
C SER A 434 29.01 14.70 -0.92
N GLY A 435 29.20 16.02 -1.04
CA GLY A 435 30.51 16.67 -0.95
C GLY A 435 31.00 17.02 0.46
N HIS A 436 30.16 16.91 1.49
CA HIS A 436 30.47 17.38 2.85
C HIS A 436 30.61 16.21 3.85
N ARG A 437 31.87 15.84 4.12
CA ARG A 437 32.37 14.62 4.83
C ARG A 437 31.87 14.33 6.26
N ARG A 438 30.87 15.04 6.81
CA ARG A 438 30.32 14.75 8.17
C ARG A 438 28.86 14.35 8.20
N TYR A 439 28.11 14.55 7.11
CA TYR A 439 26.70 14.15 6.98
C TYR A 439 26.51 12.80 6.27
N GLU A 440 27.62 12.08 6.06
CA GLU A 440 27.63 10.80 5.36
C GLU A 440 26.75 9.72 6.03
N SER A 441 26.50 9.79 7.35
CA SER A 441 25.70 8.78 8.06
C SER A 441 24.19 8.92 7.85
N CYS A 442 23.65 10.14 7.76
CA CYS A 442 22.20 10.38 7.63
C CYS A 442 21.76 10.38 6.15
N TRP A 443 22.67 10.73 5.23
CA TRP A 443 22.36 10.92 3.80
C TRP A 443 23.06 9.92 2.85
N THR A 444 24.21 9.33 3.20
CA THR A 444 25.04 8.53 2.24
C THR A 444 25.28 7.06 2.56
N SER A 445 24.66 6.49 3.59
CA SER A 445 24.38 5.03 3.58
C SER A 445 23.56 4.60 2.34
N PHE A 446 23.03 5.57 1.60
CA PHE A 446 22.29 5.48 0.35
C PHE A 446 23.14 5.58 -0.94
N GLY A 447 24.47 5.63 -0.87
CA GLY A 447 25.31 6.05 -2.01
C GLY A 447 26.11 5.00 -2.78
N ARG A 448 26.13 3.70 -2.41
CA ARG A 448 27.04 2.72 -3.05
C ARG A 448 26.40 1.48 -3.69
N GLN A 449 25.08 1.43 -3.81
CA GLN A 449 24.41 0.38 -4.57
C GLN A 449 23.34 0.98 -5.48
N SER A 450 23.20 0.40 -6.68
CA SER A 450 22.29 0.82 -7.76
C SER A 450 20.87 1.10 -7.25
N CYS A 451 20.17 2.05 -7.90
CA CYS A 451 18.78 2.42 -7.59
C CYS A 451 17.78 1.24 -7.54
N GLU A 452 18.17 0.04 -7.99
CA GLU A 452 17.41 -1.20 -7.85
C GLU A 452 17.33 -1.75 -6.40
N THR A 453 18.15 -1.25 -5.47
CA THR A 453 18.28 -1.84 -4.11
C THR A 453 17.51 -1.09 -3.02
N PHE A 454 17.07 0.15 -3.24
CA PHE A 454 16.41 0.95 -2.20
C PHE A 454 14.90 1.10 -2.45
N GLY A 455 14.11 0.41 -1.63
CA GLY A 455 12.67 0.64 -1.48
C GLY A 455 12.36 2.00 -0.86
N PHE A 456 11.10 2.44 -0.94
CA PHE A 456 10.59 3.77 -0.54
C PHE A 456 10.67 4.14 0.96
N ASP A 457 11.72 3.73 1.69
CA ASP A 457 11.94 4.04 3.10
C ASP A 457 12.93 5.21 3.30
N THR A 458 13.17 6.02 2.26
CA THR A 458 14.12 7.12 2.26
C THR A 458 13.42 8.48 2.28
N PHE A 459 14.09 9.50 2.83
CA PHE A 459 13.58 10.88 2.78
C PHE A 459 13.32 11.36 1.33
N ALA A 460 14.16 10.93 0.39
CA ALA A 460 13.98 11.19 -1.04
C ALA A 460 12.68 10.58 -1.60
N ALA A 461 12.27 9.41 -1.12
CA ALA A 461 10.99 8.79 -1.50
C ALA A 461 9.79 9.58 -0.95
N VAL A 462 9.89 10.11 0.27
CA VAL A 462 8.87 11.00 0.85
C VAL A 462 8.69 12.26 0.00
N VAL A 463 9.80 12.89 -0.42
CA VAL A 463 9.81 14.09 -1.27
C VAL A 463 9.32 13.79 -2.69
N GLY A 464 9.97 12.83 -3.35
CA GLY A 464 9.81 12.51 -4.77
C GLY A 464 8.51 11.77 -5.10
N GLY A 465 8.09 10.87 -4.20
CA GLY A 465 6.92 10.02 -4.39
C GLY A 465 5.63 10.64 -3.87
N PHE A 466 5.61 11.10 -2.62
CA PHE A 466 4.37 11.46 -1.93
C PHE A 466 4.15 12.96 -1.81
N GLY A 467 5.19 13.75 -1.52
CA GLY A 467 5.10 15.21 -1.41
C GLY A 467 4.69 15.89 -2.71
N LEU A 468 5.22 15.44 -3.85
CA LEU A 468 4.83 15.96 -5.17
C LEU A 468 3.43 15.52 -5.61
N GLN A 469 3.06 14.27 -5.33
CA GLN A 469 1.71 13.80 -5.62
C GLN A 469 0.68 14.56 -4.79
N TYR A 470 1.00 14.90 -3.54
CA TYR A 470 0.15 15.78 -2.74
C TYR A 470 -0.06 17.14 -3.41
N VAL A 471 1.01 17.81 -3.82
CA VAL A 471 0.95 19.10 -4.52
C VAL A 471 0.12 19.00 -5.79
N ARG A 472 0.33 17.95 -6.58
CA ARG A 472 -0.45 17.66 -7.79
C ARG A 472 -1.94 17.50 -7.46
N ALA A 473 -2.27 16.67 -6.47
CA ALA A 473 -3.65 16.40 -6.07
C ALA A 473 -4.36 17.69 -5.65
N LYS A 474 -3.69 18.55 -4.86
CA LYS A 474 -4.24 19.83 -4.39
C LYS A 474 -4.45 20.84 -5.51
N ILE A 475 -3.50 20.98 -6.42
CA ILE A 475 -3.62 21.89 -7.56
C ILE A 475 -4.73 21.42 -8.52
N THR A 476 -4.89 20.11 -8.69
CA THR A 476 -5.95 19.54 -9.53
C THR A 476 -7.33 19.74 -8.91
N ALA A 477 -7.45 19.59 -7.59
CA ALA A 477 -8.72 19.73 -6.87
C ALA A 477 -9.18 21.20 -6.80
N GLU A 478 -8.25 22.15 -6.63
CA GLU A 478 -8.57 23.56 -6.43
C GLU A 478 -7.81 24.45 -7.43
N PRO A 479 -8.47 24.88 -8.53
CA PRO A 479 -7.83 25.70 -9.56
C PRO A 479 -7.31 27.06 -9.07
N VAL A 480 -7.73 27.52 -7.89
CA VAL A 480 -7.22 28.76 -7.26
C VAL A 480 -5.71 28.69 -7.00
N TYR A 481 -5.14 27.49 -6.92
CA TYR A 481 -3.69 27.33 -6.75
C TYR A 481 -2.89 27.64 -8.03
N TYR A 482 -3.52 27.67 -9.21
CA TYR A 482 -2.87 28.15 -10.45
C TYR A 482 -2.60 29.66 -10.44
N THR A 483 -3.31 30.41 -9.60
CA THR A 483 -3.28 31.87 -9.57
C THR A 483 -2.52 32.45 -8.37
N VAL A 484 -1.79 31.63 -7.60
CA VAL A 484 -0.98 32.12 -6.47
C VAL A 484 0.14 33.02 -7.01
N GLU A 485 0.03 34.32 -6.75
CA GLU A 485 1.06 35.30 -7.07
C GLU A 485 2.28 35.10 -6.15
N GLY A 486 3.40 34.64 -6.70
CA GLY A 486 4.61 34.37 -5.91
C GLY A 486 5.57 33.38 -6.56
N ASN A 487 6.54 32.90 -5.78
CA ASN A 487 7.41 31.78 -6.20
C ASN A 487 6.83 30.43 -5.72
N TYR A 488 7.46 29.32 -6.11
CA TYR A 488 6.99 27.97 -5.72
C TYR A 488 6.92 27.75 -4.21
N LYS A 489 7.67 28.50 -3.38
CA LYS A 489 7.56 28.42 -1.92
C LYS A 489 6.24 29.01 -1.42
N ASP A 490 5.79 30.10 -2.02
CA ASP A 490 4.49 30.71 -1.72
C ASP A 490 3.33 29.75 -2.10
N LEU A 491 3.44 29.08 -3.26
CA LEU A 491 2.48 28.04 -3.69
C LEU A 491 2.41 26.86 -2.70
N ILE A 492 3.57 26.28 -2.35
CA ILE A 492 3.64 25.15 -1.42
C ILE A 492 3.08 25.54 -0.05
N TRP A 493 3.38 26.74 0.42
CA TRP A 493 2.83 27.26 1.67
C TRP A 493 1.30 27.35 1.63
N SER A 494 0.74 27.93 0.56
CA SER A 494 -0.71 28.00 0.36
C SER A 494 -1.37 26.63 0.24
N ILE A 495 -0.67 25.62 -0.29
CA ILE A 495 -1.15 24.24 -0.38
C ILE A 495 -1.17 23.57 1.00
N MET A 496 -0.10 23.69 1.78
CA MET A 496 0.02 23.02 3.09
C MET A 496 -0.92 23.60 4.15
N PHE A 497 -1.18 24.91 4.10
CA PHE A 497 -1.88 25.64 5.17
C PHE A 497 -3.19 26.30 4.72
N GLY A 498 -3.59 26.13 3.46
CA GLY A 498 -4.77 26.78 2.89
C GLY A 498 -4.59 28.28 2.62
N GLN A 499 -5.63 28.92 2.07
CA GLN A 499 -5.64 30.37 1.83
C GLN A 499 -5.97 31.20 3.08
N SER A 500 -6.62 30.59 4.09
CA SER A 500 -6.91 31.22 5.38
C SER A 500 -5.73 31.05 6.34
N ARG A 501 -4.99 32.14 6.55
CA ARG A 501 -3.80 32.20 7.42
C ARG A 501 -4.20 32.25 8.90
N SER A 502 -4.67 31.13 9.44
CA SER A 502 -5.02 30.99 10.87
C SER A 502 -3.80 31.28 11.78
N LEU A 503 -3.89 32.35 12.57
CA LEU A 503 -2.89 32.76 13.57
C LEU A 503 -2.61 31.68 14.63
N ASN A 504 -3.58 30.81 14.92
CA ASN A 504 -3.43 29.75 15.92
C ASN A 504 -2.55 28.60 15.42
N LEU A 505 -2.68 28.23 14.13
CA LEU A 505 -1.83 27.22 13.49
C LEU A 505 -0.37 27.69 13.37
N LEU A 506 -0.19 28.98 13.10
CA LEU A 506 1.12 29.65 13.06
C LEU A 506 1.81 29.70 14.43
N SER A 507 1.05 29.89 15.51
CA SER A 507 1.52 29.86 16.89
C SER A 507 2.01 28.46 17.33
N CYS A 508 1.27 27.41 16.96
CA CYS A 508 1.66 26.02 17.24
C CYS A 508 2.95 25.61 16.51
N LEU A 509 3.10 26.01 15.25
CA LEU A 509 4.32 25.79 14.45
C LEU A 509 5.55 26.46 15.08
N PHE A 510 5.42 27.72 15.48
CA PHE A 510 6.53 28.47 16.09
C PHE A 510 6.95 27.86 17.44
N SER A 511 5.97 27.43 18.25
CA SER A 511 6.23 26.76 19.52
C SER A 511 6.97 25.43 19.33
N SER A 512 6.63 24.63 18.32
CA SER A 512 7.34 23.37 17.97
C SER A 512 8.76 23.62 17.45
N LEU A 513 8.97 24.66 16.63
CA LEU A 513 10.30 25.06 16.11
C LEU A 513 11.26 25.56 17.19
N VAL A 514 10.73 26.23 18.22
CA VAL A 514 11.52 26.87 19.29
C VAL A 514 11.84 25.91 20.44
N VAL A 515 10.90 25.03 20.81
CA VAL A 515 11.02 24.18 22.01
C VAL A 515 11.95 22.97 21.80
N SER A 516 12.32 22.63 20.56
CA SER A 516 12.80 21.26 20.25
C SER A 516 14.31 21.00 20.16
N ASN A 517 15.24 21.94 20.42
CA ASN A 517 16.63 21.58 20.83
C ASN A 517 17.57 22.80 21.11
N PRO A 518 18.26 22.88 22.26
CA PRO A 518 19.33 23.85 22.51
C PRO A 518 20.71 23.42 21.96
N THR A 519 20.91 22.17 21.52
CA THR A 519 22.24 21.61 21.23
C THR A 519 22.74 21.75 19.78
N PHE A 520 22.13 22.62 18.98
CA PHE A 520 22.48 22.81 17.57
C PHE A 520 23.23 24.13 17.33
N ASP A 521 24.41 24.28 17.92
CA ASP A 521 25.28 25.45 17.77
C ASP A 521 26.03 25.56 16.42
N ALA A 522 25.78 24.66 15.45
CA ALA A 522 26.62 24.57 14.24
C ALA A 522 25.94 24.91 12.90
N TYR A 523 24.65 25.26 12.86
CA TYR A 523 23.96 25.67 11.62
C TYR A 523 23.03 26.87 11.85
N SER A 524 23.64 28.03 12.11
CA SER A 524 22.96 29.33 12.18
C SER A 524 22.22 29.68 10.88
N ASP A 525 22.77 29.33 9.71
CA ASP A 525 22.21 29.72 8.42
C ASP A 525 20.87 29.04 8.09
N ASN A 526 20.67 27.76 8.41
CA ASN A 526 19.40 27.07 8.08
C ASN A 526 18.27 27.38 9.08
N ARG A 527 18.59 27.66 10.36
CA ARG A 527 17.61 28.17 11.34
C ARG A 527 17.11 29.55 10.92
N LEU A 528 18.01 30.46 10.57
CA LEU A 528 17.66 31.78 10.05
C LEU A 528 16.95 31.69 8.71
N THR A 529 17.32 30.78 7.79
CA THR A 529 16.65 30.68 6.49
C THR A 529 15.24 30.11 6.60
N LEU A 530 14.98 29.15 7.50
CA LEU A 530 13.64 28.60 7.76
C LEU A 530 12.79 29.56 8.62
N ALA A 531 13.37 30.21 9.62
CA ALA A 531 12.73 31.27 10.40
C ALA A 531 12.48 32.53 9.55
N GLU A 532 13.35 32.86 8.59
CA GLU A 532 13.15 33.90 7.58
C GLU A 532 12.12 33.46 6.54
N LEU A 533 12.13 32.20 6.07
CA LEU A 533 11.06 31.70 5.20
C LEU A 533 9.71 31.83 5.92
N TRP A 534 9.69 31.44 7.19
CA TRP A 534 8.54 31.51 8.09
C TRP A 534 8.10 32.97 8.33
N MET A 535 9.01 33.87 8.67
CA MET A 535 8.73 35.30 8.86
C MET A 535 8.30 35.98 7.55
N ARG A 536 8.99 35.74 6.43
CA ARG A 536 8.67 36.32 5.11
C ARG A 536 7.34 35.80 4.57
N CYS A 537 7.01 34.52 4.78
CA CYS A 537 5.71 33.96 4.38
C CYS A 537 4.58 34.44 5.29
N ALA A 538 4.79 34.51 6.61
CA ALA A 538 3.79 35.00 7.58
C ALA A 538 3.50 36.51 7.42
N LEU A 539 4.51 37.34 7.17
CA LEU A 539 4.38 38.80 7.00
C LEU A 539 3.71 39.19 5.68
N LYS A 540 3.75 38.35 4.64
CA LYS A 540 3.27 38.72 3.30
C LYS A 540 1.74 38.80 3.12
N GLY A 541 0.92 38.41 4.08
CA GLY A 541 -0.55 38.33 3.84
C GLY A 541 -1.46 38.30 5.06
N THR A 542 -1.00 38.72 6.24
CA THR A 542 -1.90 39.07 7.34
C THR A 542 -2.35 40.53 7.18
N ARG A 543 -3.66 40.81 7.25
CA ARG A 543 -4.19 42.20 7.28
C ARG A 543 -3.74 42.97 8.52
N ASP A 544 -3.41 42.27 9.59
CA ASP A 544 -2.95 42.82 10.85
C ASP A 544 -1.48 42.42 11.12
N ARG A 545 -0.57 43.02 10.34
CA ARG A 545 0.88 42.81 10.47
C ARG A 545 1.39 43.25 11.84
N ALA A 546 0.78 44.26 12.46
CA ALA A 546 1.23 44.82 13.72
C ALA A 546 1.01 43.86 14.90
N ALA A 547 -0.16 43.22 14.98
CA ALA A 547 -0.44 42.22 16.02
C ALA A 547 0.45 40.98 15.91
N LEU A 548 0.74 40.52 14.68
CA LEU A 548 1.64 39.40 14.43
C LEU A 548 3.08 39.74 14.81
N VAL A 549 3.58 40.92 14.38
CA VAL A 549 4.93 41.40 14.72
C VAL A 549 5.08 41.59 16.22
N SER A 550 4.08 42.15 16.91
CA SER A 550 4.10 42.32 18.36
C SER A 550 4.14 40.98 19.10
N ARG A 551 3.28 40.02 18.75
CA ARG A 551 3.32 38.67 19.33
C ARG A 551 4.63 37.95 19.04
N LEU A 552 5.21 38.17 17.87
CA LEU A 552 6.49 37.57 17.50
C LEU A 552 7.66 38.19 18.20
N ALA A 553 7.68 39.51 18.39
CA ALA A 553 8.68 40.19 19.20
C ALA A 553 8.60 39.68 20.64
N THR A 554 7.41 39.59 21.24
CA THR A 554 7.25 39.06 22.61
C THR A 554 7.69 37.59 22.73
N LEU A 555 7.45 36.76 21.71
CA LEU A 555 7.93 35.38 21.72
C LEU A 555 9.45 35.29 21.48
N TYR A 556 9.99 36.11 20.58
CA TYR A 556 11.42 36.20 20.29
C TYR A 556 12.22 36.67 21.51
N ASP A 557 11.71 37.66 22.23
CA ASP A 557 12.28 38.15 23.49
C ASP A 557 12.27 37.06 24.57
N ARG A 558 11.16 36.30 24.70
CA ARG A 558 11.11 35.15 25.61
C ARG A 558 12.09 34.03 25.23
N VAL A 559 12.34 33.84 23.94
CA VAL A 559 13.32 32.87 23.44
C VAL A 559 14.73 33.32 23.77
N LEU A 560 15.07 34.59 23.56
CA LEU A 560 16.35 35.18 23.96
C LEU A 560 16.58 35.07 25.47
N GLU A 561 15.58 35.42 26.28
CA GLU A 561 15.65 35.29 27.74
C GLU A 561 15.85 33.84 28.21
N SER A 562 15.21 32.87 27.54
CA SER A 562 15.34 31.44 27.90
C SER A 562 16.61 30.75 27.39
N SER A 563 17.29 31.33 26.38
CA SER A 563 18.46 30.74 25.72
C SER A 563 19.79 31.32 26.19
N GLY A 564 19.78 32.33 27.07
CA GLY A 564 20.98 32.90 27.68
C GLY A 564 21.91 33.65 26.70
N PHE A 565 21.40 34.03 25.52
CA PHE A 565 22.12 34.86 24.56
C PHE A 565 21.85 36.34 24.86
N ASN A 566 22.91 37.11 25.12
CA ASN A 566 22.89 38.57 25.15
C ASN A 566 22.88 39.16 23.74
#